data_AF-A0A953M5V3-F1
#
_entry.id   AF-A0A953M5V3-F1
#
_cell.length_a   1.000
_cell.length_b   1.000
_cell.length_c   1.000
_cell.angle_alpha   90.00
_cell.angle_beta   90.00
_cell.angle_gamma   90.00
#
_symmetry.space_group_name_H-M   'P 1'
#
loop_
_entity.id
_entity.type
_entity.pdbx_description
1 polymer ?
#
loop_
_entity_poly.entity_id
_entity_poly.type
_entity_poly.pdbx_seq_one_letter_code
_entity_poly.pdbx_strand_id
1 'polypeptide(L)'
;MTETAETTETRHIITVEDDGPSRKKLIIEIPAEVVDEKIAGSIDTVAAEAEMPGFRKGRAPIRLVEKKFGELITREAKSELVTSAYSAAIEEHKLKVIGDPIAGDVAEHDLVRGQAFKFEIAVEVMPEFDVPSLEGIKVAKPPARGDRRAGRWRTQETPDQRGRSRTTRRARGRRLPHRPRHHDRRRRRVL
;
A
#
# COMPACT_ATOMS: atom_id res chain seq x y z
N MET A 1 0.06 29.71 -31.70
CA MET A 1 -1.23 29.69 -30.98
C MET A 1 -1.33 28.31 -30.36
N THR A 2 -0.88 28.18 -29.12
CA THR A 2 -0.88 26.92 -28.39
C THR A 2 -2.24 26.76 -27.74
N GLU A 3 -3.01 25.80 -28.25
CA GLU A 3 -4.27 25.33 -27.70
C GLU A 3 -3.99 24.70 -26.34
N THR A 4 -4.42 25.39 -25.28
CA THR A 4 -4.39 24.87 -23.91
C THR A 4 -5.44 23.78 -23.83
N ALA A 5 -5.00 22.53 -23.65
CA ALA A 5 -5.86 21.39 -23.42
C ALA A 5 -6.81 21.68 -22.27
N GLU A 6 -8.10 21.67 -22.57
CA GLU A 6 -9.18 21.67 -21.58
C GLU A 6 -8.97 20.42 -20.70
N THR A 7 -8.63 20.66 -19.44
CA THR A 7 -8.61 19.62 -18.42
C THR A 7 -10.07 19.29 -18.15
N THR A 8 -10.53 18.14 -18.65
CA THR A 8 -11.84 17.58 -18.30
C THR A 8 -11.87 17.37 -16.79
N GLU A 9 -12.48 18.30 -16.06
CA GLU A 9 -12.76 18.18 -14.63
C GLU A 9 -13.83 17.10 -14.45
N THR A 10 -13.43 15.83 -14.41
CA THR A 10 -14.37 14.77 -14.07
C THR A 10 -14.61 14.79 -12.56
N ARG A 11 -15.57 15.62 -12.15
CA ARG A 11 -15.97 15.77 -10.75
C ARG A 11 -16.67 14.49 -10.29
N HIS A 12 -16.02 13.75 -9.41
CA HIS A 12 -16.69 12.73 -8.62
C HIS A 12 -17.74 13.41 -7.74
N ILE A 13 -18.94 12.83 -7.64
CA ILE A 13 -19.92 13.33 -6.68
C ILE A 13 -19.57 12.69 -5.35
N ILE A 14 -18.97 13.49 -4.47
CA ILE A 14 -18.58 13.05 -3.12
C ILE A 14 -19.56 13.67 -2.13
N THR A 15 -20.27 12.81 -1.40
CA THR A 15 -21.17 13.22 -0.32
C THR A 15 -20.59 12.71 1.00
N VAL A 16 -20.43 13.62 1.96
CA VAL A 16 -19.93 13.31 3.30
C VAL A 16 -21.08 13.42 4.29
N GLU A 17 -21.41 12.32 4.95
CA GLU A 17 -22.39 12.27 6.04
C GLU A 17 -21.66 12.07 7.37
N ASP A 18 -22.10 12.75 8.43
CA ASP A 18 -21.54 12.59 9.77
C ASP A 18 -22.34 11.52 10.55
N ASP A 19 -21.64 10.50 11.05
CA ASP A 19 -22.20 9.35 11.78
C ASP A 19 -21.61 9.26 13.21
N GLY A 20 -21.44 10.41 13.85
CA GLY A 20 -20.96 10.53 15.23
C GLY A 20 -19.78 11.50 15.40
N PRO A 21 -19.17 11.56 16.61
CA PRO A 21 -18.14 12.54 16.92
C PRO A 21 -16.86 12.35 16.10
N SER A 22 -16.56 11.11 15.73
CA SER A 22 -15.32 10.74 15.04
C SER A 22 -15.58 9.88 13.80
N ARG A 23 -16.82 9.66 13.38
CA ARG A 23 -17.17 8.79 12.26
C ARG A 23 -17.84 9.58 11.16
N LYS A 24 -17.34 9.44 9.93
CA LYS A 24 -17.95 10.00 8.73
C LYS A 24 -18.20 8.89 7.73
N LYS A 25 -19.33 8.94 7.05
CA LYS A 25 -19.66 8.10 5.92
C LYS A 25 -19.41 8.89 4.64
N LEU A 26 -18.63 8.32 3.74
CA LEU A 26 -18.32 8.87 2.42
C LEU A 26 -19.12 8.08 1.38
N ILE A 27 -20.00 8.75 0.67
CA ILE A 27 -20.74 8.21 -0.47
C ILE A 27 -20.10 8.81 -1.72
N ILE A 28 -19.47 7.97 -2.53
CA ILE A 28 -18.73 8.40 -3.72
C ILE A 28 -19.40 7.82 -4.95
N GLU A 29 -19.71 8.67 -5.91
CA GLU A 29 -20.22 8.28 -7.24
C GLU A 29 -19.19 8.63 -8.33
N ILE A 30 -18.75 7.59 -9.04
CA ILE A 30 -17.81 7.67 -10.14
C ILE A 30 -18.59 7.56 -11.45
N PRO A 31 -18.43 8.50 -12.40
CA PRO A 31 -19.12 8.44 -13.68
C PRO A 31 -18.60 7.29 -14.55
N ALA A 32 -19.47 6.81 -15.45
CA ALA A 32 -19.19 5.67 -16.33
C ALA A 32 -17.93 5.87 -17.21
N GLU A 33 -17.65 7.10 -17.64
CA GLU A 33 -16.50 7.42 -18.48
C GLU A 33 -15.17 7.04 -17.78
N VAL A 34 -15.00 7.41 -16.52
CA VAL A 34 -13.80 7.10 -15.73
C VAL A 34 -13.70 5.61 -15.44
N VAL A 35 -14.84 4.96 -15.21
CA VAL A 35 -14.90 3.50 -15.00
C VAL A 35 -14.41 2.78 -16.25
N ASP A 36 -14.91 3.16 -17.43
CA ASP A 36 -14.54 2.52 -18.69
C ASP A 36 -13.07 2.76 -19.05
N GLU A 37 -12.54 3.96 -18.82
CA GLU A 37 -11.12 4.27 -18.98
C GLU A 37 -10.24 3.40 -18.07
N LYS A 38 -10.63 3.25 -16.80
CA LYS A 38 -9.88 2.41 -15.86
C LYS A 38 -9.94 0.94 -16.20
N ILE A 39 -11.11 0.43 -16.59
CA ILE A 39 -11.24 -0.94 -17.06
C ILE A 39 -10.38 -1.15 -18.30
N ALA A 40 -10.38 -0.22 -19.26
CA ALA A 40 -9.53 -0.31 -20.46
C ALA A 40 -8.03 -0.37 -20.10
N GLY A 41 -7.56 0.49 -19.20
CA GLY A 41 -6.17 0.47 -18.73
C GLY A 41 -5.79 -0.83 -18.02
N SER A 42 -6.68 -1.39 -17.20
CA SER A 42 -6.45 -2.69 -16.55
C SER A 42 -6.41 -3.84 -17.56
N ILE A 43 -7.23 -3.82 -18.61
CA ILE A 43 -7.16 -4.81 -19.70
C ILE A 43 -5.80 -4.76 -20.37
N ASP A 44 -5.29 -3.58 -20.71
CA ASP A 44 -4.02 -3.44 -21.42
C ASP A 44 -2.85 -3.96 -20.58
N THR A 45 -2.89 -3.68 -19.28
CA THR A 45 -1.90 -4.17 -18.30
C THR A 45 -1.93 -5.69 -18.20
N VAL A 46 -3.12 -6.27 -18.00
CA VAL A 46 -3.30 -7.73 -17.95
C VAL A 46 -2.97 -8.37 -19.28
N ALA A 47 -3.33 -7.77 -20.41
CA ALA A 47 -3.06 -8.29 -21.75
C ALA A 47 -1.55 -8.35 -22.04
N ALA A 48 -0.77 -7.38 -21.56
CA ALA A 48 0.68 -7.37 -21.68
C ALA A 48 1.34 -8.52 -20.92
N GLU A 49 0.76 -8.92 -19.78
CA GLU A 49 1.29 -9.98 -18.93
C GLU A 49 0.71 -11.37 -19.20
N ALA A 50 -0.50 -11.44 -19.76
CA ALA A 50 -1.24 -12.66 -19.95
C ALA A 50 -0.50 -13.65 -20.87
N GLU A 51 -0.35 -14.87 -20.36
CA GLU A 51 0.08 -16.02 -21.12
C GLU A 51 -1.15 -16.80 -21.58
N MET A 52 -1.32 -16.92 -22.90
CA MET A 52 -2.46 -17.60 -23.51
C MET A 52 -1.97 -18.72 -24.42
N PRO A 53 -2.56 -19.92 -24.34
CA PRO A 53 -2.15 -21.04 -25.18
C PRO A 53 -2.29 -20.66 -26.66
N GLY A 54 -1.21 -20.83 -27.43
CA GLY A 54 -1.15 -20.49 -28.86
C GLY A 54 -0.74 -19.04 -29.17
N PHE A 55 -0.65 -18.16 -28.18
CA PHE A 55 -0.19 -16.78 -28.36
C PHE A 55 1.09 -16.53 -27.58
N ARG A 56 2.01 -15.77 -28.19
CA ARG A 56 3.16 -15.25 -27.46
C ARG A 56 2.65 -14.28 -26.38
N LYS A 57 3.27 -14.31 -25.20
CA LYS A 57 3.00 -13.35 -24.10
C LYS A 57 2.84 -11.92 -24.65
N GLY A 58 1.77 -11.24 -24.25
CA GLY A 58 1.47 -9.86 -24.68
C GLY A 58 0.85 -9.71 -26.08
N ARG A 59 0.62 -10.79 -26.83
CA ARG A 59 0.07 -10.74 -28.21
C ARG A 59 -1.24 -11.51 -28.35
N ALA A 60 -1.96 -11.71 -27.26
CA ALA A 60 -3.30 -12.30 -27.28
C ALA A 60 -4.34 -11.24 -27.72
N PRO A 61 -5.36 -11.63 -28.51
CA PRO A 61 -6.48 -10.74 -28.82
C PRO A 61 -7.27 -10.33 -27.56
N ILE A 62 -7.62 -9.05 -27.46
CA ILE A 62 -8.33 -8.47 -26.31
C ILE A 62 -9.59 -9.26 -25.94
N ARG A 63 -10.40 -9.65 -26.95
CA ARG A 63 -11.64 -10.43 -26.74
C ARG A 63 -11.41 -11.77 -26.03
N LEU A 64 -10.26 -12.40 -26.20
CA LEU A 64 -9.93 -13.66 -25.51
C LEU A 64 -9.39 -13.41 -24.11
N VAL A 65 -8.69 -12.29 -23.90
CA VAL A 65 -8.21 -11.87 -22.57
C VAL A 65 -9.40 -11.54 -21.69
N GLU A 66 -10.36 -10.75 -22.17
CA GLU A 66 -11.60 -10.43 -21.44
C GLU A 66 -12.37 -11.67 -21.03
N LYS A 67 -12.49 -12.67 -21.91
CA LYS A 67 -13.21 -13.92 -21.61
C LYS A 67 -12.56 -14.74 -20.50
N LYS A 68 -11.23 -14.71 -20.38
CA LYS A 68 -10.50 -15.52 -19.39
C LYS A 68 -10.18 -14.78 -18.10
N PHE A 69 -9.85 -13.49 -18.22
CA PHE A 69 -9.37 -12.65 -17.13
C PHE A 69 -10.36 -11.54 -16.76
N GLY A 70 -11.57 -11.53 -17.32
CA GLY A 70 -12.55 -10.47 -17.08
C GLY A 70 -12.85 -10.24 -15.61
N GLU A 71 -13.02 -11.29 -14.82
CA GLU A 71 -13.27 -11.17 -13.36
C GLU A 71 -12.05 -10.58 -12.62
N LEU A 72 -10.85 -11.02 -12.99
CA LEU A 72 -9.60 -10.49 -12.43
C LEU A 72 -9.42 -9.00 -12.75
N ILE A 73 -9.60 -8.64 -14.02
CA ILE A 73 -9.53 -7.25 -14.53
C ILE A 73 -10.55 -6.38 -13.79
N THR A 74 -11.79 -6.86 -13.64
CA THR A 74 -12.86 -6.10 -12.97
C THR A 74 -12.54 -5.88 -11.50
N ARG A 75 -12.00 -6.90 -10.81
CA ARG A 75 -11.61 -6.80 -9.40
C ARG A 75 -10.43 -5.86 -9.18
N GLU A 76 -9.43 -5.92 -10.06
CA GLU A 76 -8.25 -5.06 -10.00
C GLU A 76 -8.63 -3.61 -10.28
N ALA A 77 -9.35 -3.36 -11.39
CA ALA A 77 -9.88 -2.04 -11.73
C ALA A 77 -10.75 -1.45 -10.60
N LYS A 78 -11.60 -2.27 -9.98
CA LYS A 78 -12.43 -1.86 -8.84
C LYS A 78 -11.57 -1.43 -7.65
N SER A 79 -10.56 -2.22 -7.30
CA SER A 79 -9.67 -1.92 -6.17
C SER A 79 -8.90 -0.62 -6.38
N GLU A 80 -8.38 -0.41 -7.59
CA GLU A 80 -7.68 0.83 -7.97
C GLU A 80 -8.62 2.04 -7.98
N LEU A 81 -9.81 1.91 -8.56
CA LEU A 81 -10.82 2.97 -8.62
C LEU A 81 -11.22 3.42 -7.22
N VAL A 82 -11.53 2.47 -6.33
CA VAL A 82 -11.90 2.76 -4.95
C VAL A 82 -10.76 3.47 -4.23
N THR A 83 -9.52 2.98 -4.37
CA THR A 83 -8.34 3.58 -3.71
C THR A 83 -8.07 4.99 -4.21
N SER A 84 -8.14 5.20 -5.52
CA SER A 84 -7.94 6.50 -6.16
C SER A 84 -9.02 7.50 -5.73
N ALA A 85 -10.29 7.10 -5.81
CA ALA A 85 -11.42 7.97 -5.48
C ALA A 85 -11.47 8.30 -3.97
N TYR A 86 -11.12 7.32 -3.13
CA TYR A 86 -10.95 7.53 -1.70
C TYR A 86 -9.86 8.56 -1.39
N SER A 87 -8.70 8.45 -2.05
CA SER A 87 -7.58 9.37 -1.85
C SER A 87 -7.95 10.79 -2.29
N ALA A 88 -8.61 10.92 -3.45
CA ALA A 88 -9.13 12.20 -3.93
C ALA A 88 -10.13 12.83 -2.94
N ALA A 89 -11.05 12.03 -2.39
CA ALA A 89 -12.04 12.52 -1.43
C ALA A 89 -11.40 13.03 -0.13
N ILE A 90 -10.35 12.37 0.36
CA ILE A 90 -9.61 12.84 1.54
C ILE A 90 -8.91 14.17 1.25
N GLU A 91 -8.27 14.29 0.10
CA GLU A 91 -7.53 15.49 -0.29
C GLU A 91 -8.47 16.69 -0.50
N GLU A 92 -9.60 16.48 -1.16
CA GLU A 92 -10.60 17.52 -1.43
C GLU A 92 -11.23 18.07 -0.14
N HIS A 93 -11.61 17.18 0.78
CA HIS A 93 -12.23 17.57 2.05
C HIS A 93 -11.24 17.78 3.20
N LYS A 94 -9.93 17.62 2.94
CA LYS A 94 -8.83 17.75 3.93
C LYS A 94 -9.09 16.97 5.22
N LEU A 95 -9.68 15.78 5.09
CA LEU A 95 -10.08 14.96 6.23
C LEU A 95 -8.85 14.37 6.92
N LYS A 96 -8.74 14.57 8.23
CA LYS A 96 -7.70 13.93 9.06
C LYS A 96 -8.17 12.53 9.47
N VAL A 97 -8.12 11.60 8.53
CA VAL A 97 -8.52 10.21 8.76
C VAL A 97 -7.53 9.53 9.71
N ILE A 98 -8.06 8.76 10.66
CA ILE A 98 -7.31 7.96 11.62
C ILE A 98 -7.65 6.50 11.36
N GLY A 99 -6.67 5.74 10.87
CA GLY A 99 -6.83 4.31 10.62
C GLY A 99 -7.27 3.97 9.21
N ASP A 100 -7.49 2.68 8.98
CA ASP A 100 -7.91 2.14 7.70
C ASP A 100 -9.42 2.37 7.48
N PRO A 101 -9.85 2.65 6.24
CA PRO A 101 -11.27 2.77 5.93
C PRO A 101 -11.99 1.44 6.16
N ILE A 102 -13.18 1.51 6.74
CA ILE A 102 -14.05 0.34 6.87
C ILE A 102 -14.79 0.20 5.54
N ALA A 103 -14.38 -0.81 4.76
CA ALA A 103 -15.04 -1.18 3.52
C ALA A 103 -16.47 -1.65 3.84
N GLY A 104 -17.44 -0.77 3.64
CA GLY A 104 -18.87 -1.09 3.73
C GLY A 104 -19.34 -1.81 2.47
N ASP A 105 -20.33 -1.25 1.81
CA ASP A 105 -21.01 -1.86 0.64
C ASP A 105 -20.16 -1.90 -0.63
N VAL A 106 -18.89 -1.47 -0.56
CA VAL A 106 -17.90 -1.59 -1.63
C VAL A 106 -17.79 -3.03 -2.13
N ALA A 107 -17.90 -4.03 -1.24
CA ALA A 107 -17.79 -5.43 -1.62
C ALA A 107 -18.97 -5.91 -2.48
N GLU A 108 -20.17 -5.37 -2.26
CA GLU A 108 -21.43 -5.87 -2.84
C GLU A 108 -21.71 -5.34 -4.26
N HIS A 109 -21.13 -4.19 -4.61
CA HIS A 109 -21.37 -3.56 -5.91
C HIS A 109 -20.39 -4.08 -6.97
N ASP A 110 -20.89 -4.80 -7.96
CA ASP A 110 -20.09 -5.20 -9.12
C ASP A 110 -19.78 -4.01 -10.02
N LEU A 111 -18.56 -3.97 -10.54
CA LEU A 111 -18.15 -2.94 -11.49
C LEU A 111 -18.63 -3.34 -12.90
N VAL A 112 -19.60 -2.61 -13.43
CA VAL A 112 -20.18 -2.86 -14.76
C VAL A 112 -19.73 -1.77 -15.74
N ARG A 113 -19.28 -2.18 -16.93
CA ARG A 113 -18.91 -1.25 -18.01
C ARG A 113 -20.08 -0.36 -18.42
N GLY A 114 -19.80 0.90 -18.71
CA GLY A 114 -20.79 1.88 -19.14
C GLY A 114 -21.80 2.29 -18.06
N GLN A 115 -21.59 1.91 -16.80
CA GLN A 115 -22.42 2.31 -15.67
C GLN A 115 -21.61 3.12 -14.66
N ALA A 116 -22.29 4.07 -14.01
CA ALA A 116 -21.73 4.78 -12.88
C ALA A 116 -21.52 3.82 -11.70
N PHE A 117 -20.41 3.98 -11.00
CA PHE A 117 -20.05 3.16 -9.86
C PHE A 117 -20.23 3.98 -8.57
N LYS A 118 -21.21 3.59 -7.75
CA LYS A 118 -21.49 4.21 -6.46
C LYS A 118 -21.13 3.26 -5.33
N PHE A 119 -20.44 3.76 -4.32
CA PHE A 119 -20.09 2.96 -3.14
C PHE A 119 -20.01 3.82 -1.87
N GLU A 120 -20.14 3.16 -0.72
CA GLU A 120 -20.08 3.78 0.60
C GLU A 120 -18.85 3.29 1.39
N ILE A 121 -18.14 4.21 2.03
CA ILE A 121 -17.02 3.92 2.93
C ILE A 121 -17.23 4.65 4.25
N ALA A 122 -17.08 3.95 5.36
CA ALA A 122 -17.01 4.60 6.67
C ALA A 122 -15.55 4.89 7.05
N VAL A 123 -15.27 6.13 7.44
CA VAL A 123 -13.96 6.59 7.89
C VAL A 123 -14.03 7.13 9.29
N GLU A 124 -12.99 6.88 10.07
CA GLU A 124 -12.80 7.50 11.38
C GLU A 124 -11.91 8.74 11.21
N VAL A 125 -12.36 9.89 11.72
CA VAL A 125 -11.71 11.19 11.55
C VAL A 125 -11.39 11.76 12.93
N MET A 126 -10.28 12.49 13.03
CA MET A 126 -9.94 13.19 14.26
C MET A 126 -11.06 14.17 14.64
N PRO A 127 -11.72 14.00 15.80
CA PRO A 127 -12.69 14.97 16.26
C PRO A 127 -11.98 16.29 16.61
N GLU A 128 -12.61 17.40 16.26
CA GLU A 128 -12.21 18.70 16.79
C GLU A 128 -12.88 18.86 18.16
N PHE A 129 -12.08 18.95 19.22
CA PHE A 129 -12.55 19.25 20.56
C PHE A 129 -11.69 20.36 21.17
N ASP A 130 -12.34 21.32 21.80
CA ASP A 130 -11.67 22.35 22.56
C ASP A 130 -11.38 21.85 23.98
N VAL A 131 -10.13 22.02 24.41
CA VAL A 131 -9.73 21.69 25.77
C VAL A 131 -10.21 22.82 26.70
N PRO A 132 -11.04 22.54 27.72
CA PRO A 132 -11.43 23.56 28.70
C PRO A 132 -10.23 24.02 29.52
N SER A 133 -10.30 25.23 30.08
CA SER A 133 -9.23 25.78 30.92
C SER A 133 -8.86 24.82 32.06
N LEU A 134 -7.56 24.54 32.20
CA LEU A 134 -7.00 23.61 33.19
C LEU A 134 -6.71 24.27 34.54
N GLU A 135 -7.05 25.55 34.69
CA GLU A 135 -6.81 26.32 35.92
C GLU A 135 -7.64 25.75 37.08
N GLY A 136 -6.96 25.23 38.12
CA GLY A 136 -7.59 24.72 39.35
C GLY A 136 -7.61 23.20 39.50
N ILE A 137 -7.08 22.43 38.55
CA ILE A 137 -6.95 20.96 38.69
C ILE A 137 -5.86 20.64 39.73
N LYS A 138 -6.26 20.25 40.94
CA LYS A 138 -5.34 19.81 42.00
C LYS A 138 -4.76 18.43 41.67
N VAL A 139 -3.56 18.40 41.11
CA VAL A 139 -2.81 17.15 40.92
C VAL A 139 -2.10 16.79 42.22
N ALA A 140 -2.54 15.71 42.87
CA ALA A 140 -1.84 15.16 44.02
C ALA A 140 -0.57 14.44 43.55
N LYS A 141 0.60 14.95 43.95
CA LYS A 141 1.88 14.27 43.70
C LYS A 141 1.90 12.97 44.52
N PRO A 142 2.04 11.78 43.92
CA PRO A 142 2.19 10.57 44.70
C PRO A 142 3.45 10.69 45.56
N PRO A 143 3.41 10.24 46.83
CA PRO A 143 4.59 10.27 47.68
C PRO A 143 5.69 9.45 47.02
N ALA A 144 6.88 10.03 46.89
CA ALA A 144 8.05 9.29 46.44
C ALA A 144 8.29 8.16 47.44
N ARG A 145 7.92 6.92 47.08
CA ARG A 145 8.33 5.72 47.83
C ARG A 145 9.83 5.55 47.58
N GLY A 146 10.63 6.31 48.32
CA GLY A 146 12.05 6.08 48.46
C GLY A 146 12.23 4.76 49.19
N ASP A 147 12.32 3.67 48.44
CA ASP A 147 12.83 2.42 48.99
C ASP A 147 14.28 2.68 49.42
N ARG A 148 14.53 2.74 50.74
CA ARG A 148 15.89 2.83 51.28
C ARG A 148 16.72 1.56 50.99
N ARG A 149 16.11 0.52 50.38
CA ARG A 149 16.76 -0.65 49.78
C ARG A 149 16.89 -0.60 48.25
N ALA A 150 16.68 0.53 47.59
CA ALA A 150 17.17 0.73 46.22
C ALA A 150 18.70 0.93 46.20
N GLY A 151 19.42 -0.05 46.74
CA GLY A 151 20.85 -0.19 46.61
C GLY A 151 21.18 -0.47 45.15
N ARG A 152 21.91 0.47 44.54
CA ARG A 152 22.67 0.27 43.30
C ARG A 152 21.81 -0.07 42.07
N TRP A 153 21.13 0.94 41.53
CA TRP A 153 20.93 0.98 40.08
C TRP A 153 22.32 1.05 39.45
N ARG A 154 22.80 -0.10 38.94
CA ARG A 154 23.96 -0.15 38.07
C ARG A 154 23.57 0.66 36.84
N THR A 155 24.08 1.89 36.74
CA THR A 155 24.25 2.58 35.47
C THR A 155 24.99 1.59 34.59
N GLN A 156 24.27 0.86 33.74
CA GLN A 156 24.90 0.31 32.56
C GLN A 156 25.17 1.55 31.72
N GLU A 157 26.35 2.13 31.93
CA GLU A 157 26.95 3.03 30.97
C GLU A 157 26.86 2.30 29.64
N THR A 158 25.96 2.74 28.76
CA THR A 158 25.99 2.33 27.36
C THR A 158 27.42 2.59 26.91
N PRO A 159 28.21 1.57 26.53
CA PRO A 159 29.56 1.82 26.07
C PRO A 159 29.47 2.80 24.90
N ASP A 160 30.22 3.89 25.01
CA ASP A 160 30.40 4.87 23.95
C ASP A 160 30.60 4.12 22.62
N GLN A 161 29.65 4.26 21.70
CA GLN A 161 29.75 3.65 20.35
C GLN A 161 30.81 4.34 19.48
N ARG A 162 31.61 5.26 20.04
CA ARG A 162 32.81 5.79 19.38
C ARG A 162 33.99 4.84 19.53
N GLY A 163 34.03 3.89 18.58
CA GLY A 163 35.24 3.66 17.81
C GLY A 163 36.07 2.45 18.20
N ARG A 164 35.98 1.39 17.38
CA ARG A 164 37.15 0.70 16.84
C ARG A 164 36.89 0.30 15.40
N SER A 165 37.28 1.15 14.46
CA SER A 165 37.60 0.72 13.11
C SER A 165 38.66 -0.38 13.20
N ARG A 166 38.23 -1.65 13.06
CA ARG A 166 39.15 -2.75 12.81
C ARG A 166 39.72 -2.54 11.41
N THR A 167 40.89 -1.91 11.34
CA THR A 167 41.78 -2.08 10.19
C THR A 167 42.09 -3.57 10.10
N THR A 168 41.50 -4.25 9.12
CA THR A 168 41.91 -5.61 8.77
C THR A 168 43.36 -5.55 8.32
N ARG A 169 44.29 -5.91 9.21
CA ARG A 169 45.67 -6.20 8.83
C ARG A 169 45.61 -7.40 7.89
N ARG A 170 45.69 -7.13 6.58
CA ARG A 170 45.95 -8.09 5.52
C ARG A 170 47.17 -8.93 5.91
N ALA A 171 46.93 -10.09 6.51
CA ALA A 171 47.94 -11.10 6.70
C ALA A 171 48.16 -11.76 5.33
N ARG A 172 49.34 -11.50 4.78
CA ARG A 172 49.86 -12.08 3.57
C ARG A 172 49.89 -13.61 3.68
N GLY A 173 49.48 -14.27 2.61
CA GLY A 173 50.07 -15.52 2.14
C GLY A 173 49.75 -16.78 2.94
N ARG A 174 48.73 -17.51 2.50
CA ARG A 174 48.85 -18.97 2.39
C ARG A 174 48.51 -19.40 0.97
N ARG A 175 49.55 -19.89 0.30
CA ARG A 175 49.53 -20.47 -1.03
C ARG A 175 48.57 -21.66 -1.03
N LEU A 176 47.64 -21.67 -1.99
CA LEU A 176 46.88 -22.87 -2.36
C LEU A 176 47.83 -23.84 -3.05
N PRO A 177 47.95 -25.11 -2.63
CA PRO A 177 48.58 -26.10 -3.48
C PRO A 177 47.62 -26.43 -4.64
N HIS A 178 48.06 -26.10 -5.86
CA HIS A 178 47.56 -26.68 -7.10
C HIS A 178 47.57 -28.21 -6.99
N ARG A 179 46.41 -28.85 -7.23
CA ARG A 179 46.39 -30.23 -7.72
C ARG A 179 45.76 -30.28 -9.11
N PRO A 180 46.31 -31.08 -10.03
CA PRO A 180 46.09 -30.92 -11.46
C PRO A 180 44.79 -31.57 -11.92
N ARG A 181 44.29 -31.06 -13.05
CA ARG A 181 43.22 -31.64 -13.86
C ARG A 181 43.55 -33.09 -14.23
N HIS A 182 42.70 -34.01 -13.82
CA HIS A 182 42.60 -35.30 -14.50
C HIS A 182 41.35 -35.31 -15.38
N HIS A 183 41.59 -35.19 -16.69
CA HIS A 183 40.76 -35.87 -17.67
C HIS A 183 40.89 -37.37 -17.39
N ASP A 184 39.78 -38.08 -17.21
CA ASP A 184 39.72 -39.46 -17.66
C ASP A 184 38.49 -39.69 -18.53
N ARG A 185 38.78 -40.18 -19.73
CA ARG A 185 37.87 -40.61 -20.77
C ARG A 185 37.92 -42.14 -20.77
N ARG A 186 37.00 -42.87 -20.15
CA ARG A 186 36.67 -44.27 -20.56
C ARG A 186 35.21 -44.54 -20.15
N ARG A 187 34.26 -44.64 -21.09
CA ARG A 187 33.94 -45.78 -21.97
C ARG A 187 33.72 -47.09 -21.23
N ARG A 188 32.46 -47.57 -21.24
CA ARG A 188 31.90 -48.94 -21.39
C ARG A 188 30.48 -48.90 -20.74
N ARG A 189 29.34 -49.01 -21.42
CA ARG A 189 28.79 -49.96 -22.40
C ARG A 189 28.72 -51.41 -21.86
N VAL A 190 27.50 -51.98 -21.97
CA VAL A 190 27.03 -53.39 -21.83
C VAL A 190 27.12 -53.97 -20.41
N LEU A 191 26.12 -54.64 -19.82
CA LEU A 191 24.83 -55.22 -20.24
C LEU A 191 23.75 -54.84 -19.21
#